data_AF-A0A455U971-F1
#
_entry.id   AF-A0A455U971-F1
#
_cell.length_a   1.000
_cell.length_b   1.000
_cell.length_c   1.000
_cell.angle_alpha   90.00
_cell.angle_beta   90.00
_cell.angle_gamma   90.00
#
_symmetry.space_group_name_H-M   'P 1'
#
loop_
_entity.id
_entity.type
_entity.pdbx_description
1 polymer ?
#
loop_
_entity_poly.entity_id
_entity_poly.type
_entity_poly.pdbx_seq_one_letter_code
_entity_poly.pdbx_strand_id
1 'polypeptide(L)'
;MVQGMLVGAIVGSTDAAAVFSMLSGRGVNLNERVGATLEIESGTNDPMAIFLTLMLVELLVGDIGGPVETLLFFLSQFGIGLIVGLGAVG
;
A
#
# COMPACT_ATOMS: atom_id res chain seq x y z
N MET A 1 18.04 1.24 11.63
CA MET A 1 17.10 2.34 11.30
C MET A 1 16.23 1.96 10.11
N VAL A 2 16.81 1.67 8.93
CA VAL A 2 16.07 1.26 7.72
C VAL A 2 15.19 0.01 7.94
N GLN A 3 15.67 -0.99 8.69
CA GLN A 3 14.87 -2.17 9.05
C GLN A 3 13.61 -1.82 9.85
N GLY A 4 13.66 -0.81 10.73
CA GLY A 4 12.49 -0.35 11.48
C GLY A 4 11.48 0.39 10.58
N MET A 5 11.97 1.14 9.58
CA MET A 5 11.13 1.74 8.55
C MET A 5 10.47 0.68 7.68
N LEU A 6 11.20 -0.40 7.36
CA LEU A 6 10.67 -1.53 6.58
C LEU A 6 9.55 -2.24 7.35
N VAL A 7 9.76 -2.53 8.63
CA VAL A 7 8.70 -3.10 9.49
C VAL A 7 7.50 -2.15 9.56
N GLY A 8 7.72 -0.84 9.66
CA GLY A 8 6.65 0.16 9.62
C GLY A 8 5.88 0.18 8.30
N ALA A 9 6.56 0.05 7.17
CA ALA A 9 5.94 -0.02 5.85
C ALA A 9 5.09 -1.29 5.68
N ILE A 10 5.58 -2.44 6.16
CA ILE A 10 4.85 -3.73 6.09
C ILE A 10 3.61 -3.70 6.97
N VAL A 11 3.72 -3.24 8.22
CA VAL A 11 2.62 -3.25 9.19
C VAL A 11 1.64 -2.09 8.98
N GLY A 12 2.04 -1.06 8.23
CA GLY A 12 1.21 0.12 7.92
C GLY A 12 0.07 -0.12 6.91
N SER A 13 0.04 -1.27 6.22
CA SER A 13 -1.07 -1.63 5.32
C SER A 13 -2.36 -1.81 6.12
N THR A 14 -3.37 -1.00 5.84
CA THR A 14 -4.67 -1.04 6.51
C THR A 14 -5.66 -1.88 5.71
N ASP A 15 -6.16 -2.97 6.27
CA ASP A 15 -7.20 -3.82 5.66
C ASP A 15 -8.60 -3.39 6.14
N ALA A 16 -9.36 -2.72 5.26
CA ALA A 16 -10.74 -2.33 5.56
C ALA A 16 -11.69 -3.54 5.66
N ALA A 17 -11.47 -4.61 4.89
CA ALA A 17 -12.32 -5.81 4.91
C ALA A 17 -12.25 -6.52 6.28
N ALA A 18 -11.07 -6.59 6.87
CA ALA A 18 -10.89 -7.08 8.24
C ALA A 18 -11.67 -6.22 9.25
N VAL A 19 -11.58 -4.88 9.16
CA VAL A 19 -12.30 -3.96 10.06
C VAL A 19 -13.82 -4.10 9.91
N PHE A 20 -14.34 -4.22 8.68
CA PHE A 20 -15.76 -4.44 8.43
C PHE A 20 -16.26 -5.75 9.07
N SER A 21 -15.53 -6.85 8.89
CA SER A 21 -15.91 -8.14 9.47
C SER A 21 -16.00 -8.09 11.00
N MET A 22 -15.12 -7.33 11.65
CA MET A 22 -15.12 -7.13 13.10
C MET A 22 -16.29 -6.25 13.58
N LEU A 23 -16.63 -5.19 12.84
CA LEU A 23 -17.72 -4.28 13.21
C LEU A 23 -19.10 -4.92 13.00
N SER A 24 -19.30 -5.61 11.87
CA SER A 24 -20.52 -6.38 11.61
C SER A 24 -20.71 -7.51 12.63
N GLY A 25 -19.63 -8.19 13.04
CA GLY A 25 -19.66 -9.19 14.11
C GLY A 25 -20.05 -8.65 15.50
N ARG A 26 -19.93 -7.33 15.72
CA ARG A 26 -20.37 -6.64 16.95
C ARG A 26 -21.73 -5.95 16.83
N GLY A 27 -22.44 -6.14 15.71
CA GLY A 27 -23.75 -5.51 15.45
C GLY A 27 -23.68 -4.02 15.12
N VAL A 28 -22.48 -3.49 14.83
CA VAL A 28 -22.29 -2.10 14.41
C VAL A 28 -22.33 -2.05 12.88
N ASN A 29 -23.41 -1.49 12.33
CA ASN A 29 -23.51 -1.23 10.90
C ASN A 29 -22.92 0.15 10.60
N LEU A 30 -21.84 0.18 9.82
CA LEU A 30 -21.26 1.44 9.35
C LEU A 30 -22.21 2.11 8.36
N ASN A 31 -22.31 3.43 8.44
CA ASN A 31 -23.02 4.23 7.43
C ASN A 31 -22.35 4.02 6.07
N GLU A 32 -23.14 3.89 5.02
CA GLU A 32 -22.70 3.67 3.64
C GLU A 32 -21.59 4.64 3.20
N ARG A 33 -21.61 5.89 3.69
CA ARG A 33 -20.55 6.88 3.45
C ARG A 33 -19.22 6.52 4.13
N VAL A 34 -19.27 6.07 5.40
CA VAL A 34 -18.06 5.69 6.16
C VAL A 34 -17.48 4.40 5.59
N GLY A 35 -18.33 3.47 5.18
CA GLY A 35 -17.91 2.26 4.49
C GLY A 35 -17.19 2.57 3.18
N ALA A 36 -17.80 3.38 2.31
CA ALA A 36 -17.18 3.79 1.05
C ALA A 36 -15.85 4.55 1.25
N THR A 37 -15.75 5.41 2.27
CA THR A 37 -14.49 6.11 2.58
C THR A 37 -13.39 5.15 3.04
N LEU A 38 -13.70 4.20 3.92
CA LEU A 38 -12.73 3.20 4.39
C LEU A 38 -12.25 2.28 3.26
N GLU A 39 -13.14 1.90 2.35
CA GLU A 39 -12.79 1.07 1.20
C GLU A 39 -11.86 1.80 0.22
N ILE A 40 -12.12 3.10 -0.03
CA ILE A 40 -11.24 3.94 -0.85
C ILE A 40 -9.89 4.17 -0.15
N GLU A 41 -9.89 4.42 1.15
CA GLU A 41 -8.67 4.63 1.94
C GLU A 41 -7.79 3.37 1.95
N SER A 42 -8.36 2.20 2.27
CA SER A 42 -7.65 0.92 2.26
C SER A 42 -7.15 0.54 0.87
N GLY A 43 -7.97 0.70 -0.17
CA GLY A 43 -7.59 0.41 -1.54
C GLY A 43 -6.46 1.31 -2.09
N THR A 44 -6.32 2.53 -1.57
CA THR A 44 -5.22 3.43 -1.93
C THR A 44 -3.96 3.16 -1.10
N ASN A 45 -4.14 2.74 0.16
CA ASN A 45 -3.04 2.52 1.08
C ASN A 45 -2.27 1.20 0.78
N ASP A 46 -2.96 0.16 0.33
CA ASP A 46 -2.35 -1.15 0.05
C ASP A 46 -1.26 -1.10 -1.05
N PRO A 47 -1.47 -0.48 -2.22
CA PRO A 47 -0.40 -0.31 -3.22
C PRO A 47 0.79 0.49 -2.67
N MET A 48 0.53 1.52 -1.86
CA MET A 48 1.57 2.36 -1.28
C MET A 48 2.43 1.61 -0.27
N ALA A 49 1.83 0.74 0.56
CA ALA A 49 2.56 -0.12 1.48
C ALA A 49 3.50 -1.05 0.71
N ILE A 50 3.04 -1.69 -0.37
CA ILE A 50 3.86 -2.56 -1.22
C ILE A 50 5.03 -1.77 -1.84
N PHE A 51 4.78 -0.59 -2.43
CA PHE A 51 5.84 0.23 -3.04
C PHE A 51 6.90 0.66 -2.02
N LEU A 52 6.48 1.13 -0.84
CA LEU A 52 7.41 1.56 0.20
C LEU A 52 8.24 0.37 0.71
N THR A 53 7.63 -0.81 0.80
CA THR A 53 8.33 -2.04 1.20
C THR A 53 9.40 -2.43 0.18
N LEU A 54 9.06 -2.46 -1.11
CA LEU A 54 10.01 -2.76 -2.19
C LEU A 54 11.16 -1.76 -2.24
N MET A 55 10.86 -0.46 -2.17
CA MET A 55 11.87 0.60 -2.14
C MET A 55 12.83 0.45 -0.96
N LEU A 56 12.31 0.20 0.25
CA LEU A 56 13.13 0.01 1.44
C LEU A 56 13.96 -1.27 1.37
N VAL A 57 13.46 -2.34 0.73
CA VAL A 57 14.21 -3.58 0.49
C VAL A 57 15.38 -3.33 -0.45
N GLU A 58 15.15 -2.68 -1.59
CA GLU A 58 16.22 -2.42 -2.56
C GLU A 58 17.29 -1.46 -2.01
N LEU A 59 16.88 -0.46 -1.20
CA LEU A 59 17.82 0.37 -0.43
C LEU A 59 18.65 -0.45 0.58
N LEU A 60 18.09 -1.54 1.13
CA LEU A 60 18.77 -2.41 2.10
C LEU A 60 19.76 -3.37 1.43
N VAL A 61 19.42 -3.85 0.24
CA VAL A 61 20.27 -4.75 -0.57
C VAL A 61 21.36 -3.98 -1.31
N GLY A 62 21.21 -2.66 -1.44
CA GLY A 62 22.23 -1.77 -2.03
C GLY A 62 22.13 -1.62 -3.55
N ASP A 63 21.01 -2.03 -4.14
CA ASP A 63 20.75 -1.94 -5.59
C ASP A 63 20.32 -0.53 -6.04
N ILE A 64 19.95 0.35 -5.09
CA ILE A 64 19.63 1.76 -5.37
C ILE A 64 20.67 2.65 -4.71
N GLY A 65 21.43 3.41 -5.51
CA GLY A 65 22.58 4.19 -5.08
C GLY A 65 22.24 5.56 -4.50
N GLY A 66 21.07 6.15 -4.80
CA GLY A 66 20.72 7.48 -4.29
C GLY A 66 19.26 7.93 -4.43
N PRO A 67 18.91 9.13 -3.91
CA PRO A 67 17.53 9.63 -3.86
C PRO A 67 16.86 9.80 -5.22
N VAL A 68 17.66 10.15 -6.25
CA VAL A 68 17.18 10.32 -7.62
C VAL A 68 16.81 8.98 -8.24
N GLU A 69 17.66 7.96 -8.08
CA GLU A 69 17.38 6.60 -8.54
C GLU A 69 16.19 6.00 -7.79
N THR A 70 16.07 6.28 -6.49
CA THR A 70 14.93 5.85 -5.66
C THR A 70 13.62 6.45 -6.18
N LEU A 71 13.62 7.74 -6.55
CA LEU A 71 12.46 8.40 -7.10
C LEU A 71 12.08 7.86 -8.49
N LEU A 72 13.08 7.62 -9.35
CA LEU A 72 12.86 7.03 -10.67
C LEU A 72 12.33 5.60 -10.58
N PHE A 73 12.87 4.79 -9.67
CA PHE A 73 12.38 3.46 -9.37
C PHE A 73 10.92 3.50 -8.91
N PHE A 74 10.60 4.38 -7.96
CA PHE A 74 9.22 4.55 -7.48
C PHE A 74 8.25 4.90 -8.62
N LEU A 75 8.61 5.87 -9.49
CA LEU A 75 7.77 6.26 -10.62
C LEU A 75 7.62 5.15 -11.66
N SER A 76 8.68 4.37 -11.91
CA SER A 76 8.65 3.22 -12.81
C SER A 76 7.73 2.13 -12.30
N GLN A 77 7.87 1.76 -11.02
CA GLN A 77 7.04 0.76 -10.36
C GLN A 77 5.56 1.19 -10.33
N PHE A 78 5.30 2.47 -10.04
CA PHE A 78 3.95 3.04 -10.09
C PHE A 78 3.37 2.99 -11.52
N GLY A 79 4.15 3.37 -12.53
CA GLY A 79 3.74 3.34 -13.93
C GLY A 79 3.45 1.93 -14.46
N ILE A 80 4.34 0.97 -14.17
CA ILE A 80 4.14 -0.45 -14.53
C ILE A 80 2.90 -1.00 -13.81
N GLY A 81 2.76 -0.73 -12.51
CA GLY A 81 1.59 -1.16 -11.73
C GLY A 81 0.28 -0.63 -12.32
N LEU A 82 0.27 0.62 -12.78
CA LEU A 82 -0.90 1.24 -13.43
C LEU A 82 -1.20 0.60 -14.79
N ILE A 83 -0.18 0.36 -15.62
CA ILE A 83 -0.33 -0.30 -16.93
C ILE A 83 -0.84 -1.74 -16.78
N VAL A 84 -0.21 -2.52 -15.89
CA VAL A 84 -0.60 -3.91 -15.63
C VAL A 84 -1.99 -3.97 -15.00
N GLY A 85 -2.29 -3.08 -14.05
CA GLY A 85 -3.60 -3.00 -13.41
C GLY A 85 -4.72 -2.69 -14.41
N LEU A 86 -4.52 -1.71 -15.30
CA LEU A 86 -5.47 -1.41 -16.36
C LEU A 86 -5.63 -2.58 -17.35
N GLY A 87 -4.54 -3.26 -17.69
CA GLY A 87 -4.55 -4.43 -18.58
C GLY A 87 -5.14 -5.70 -17.97
N ALA A 88 -5.19 -5.80 -16.64
CA ALA A 88 -5.81 -6.93 -15.92
C ALA A 88 -7.31 -6.73 -15.67
N VAL A 89 -7.78 -5.48 -15.67
CA VAL A 89 -9.20 -5.10 -15.47
C VAL A 89 -9.95 -4.95 -16.80
N GLY A 90 -9.25 -4.72 -17.92
CA GLY A 90 -9.80 -4.68 -19.29
C GLY A 90 -9.86 -6.04 -19.95
#